data_AF-A0A953INJ0-F1
#
_entry.id   AF-A0A953INJ0-F1
#
_cell.length_a   1.000
_cell.length_b   1.000
_cell.length_c   1.000
_cell.angle_alpha   90.00
_cell.angle_beta   90.00
_cell.angle_gamma   90.00
#
_symmetry.space_group_name_H-M   'P 1'
#
loop_
_entity.id
_entity.type
_entity.pdbx_description
1 polymer ?
#
loop_
_entity_poly.entity_id
_entity_poly.type
_entity_poly.pdbx_seq_one_letter_code
_entity_poly.pdbx_strand_id
1 'polypeptide(L)'
;MNTVSGFFVSRRKLLFVELIAKVVLAFAIGLATSIALAGVVLLLAHDAQAAELVPMKPKEVQQGTLLLKSEGATLAVPAVATDAEIRVSGIVARAVVKQT
;
A
#
# COMPACT_ATOMS: atom_id res chain seq x y z
N MET A 1 64.30 1.94 -5.58
CA MET A 1 63.29 2.38 -4.59
C MET A 1 61.86 2.29 -5.17
N ASN A 2 61.44 1.12 -5.71
CA ASN A 2 60.15 1.00 -6.45
C ASN A 2 59.16 0.00 -5.80
N THR A 3 59.57 -0.73 -4.77
CA THR A 3 58.75 -1.77 -4.11
C THR A 3 57.78 -1.18 -3.08
N VAL A 4 58.15 -0.06 -2.46
CA VAL A 4 57.36 0.58 -1.41
C VAL A 4 56.09 1.23 -1.99
N SER A 5 56.18 1.86 -3.17
CA SER A 5 55.04 2.53 -3.83
C SER A 5 53.96 1.56 -4.32
N GLY A 6 54.33 0.38 -4.84
CA GLY A 6 53.37 -0.65 -5.26
C GLY A 6 52.54 -1.25 -4.12
N PHE A 7 53.15 -1.37 -2.93
CA PHE A 7 52.49 -1.93 -1.74
C PHE A 7 51.38 -1.01 -1.20
N PHE A 8 51.60 0.31 -1.20
CA PHE A 8 50.60 1.29 -0.78
C PHE A 8 49.38 1.35 -1.70
N VAL A 9 49.56 1.17 -3.01
CA VAL A 9 48.46 1.16 -3.98
C VAL A 9 47.60 -0.10 -3.83
N SER A 10 48.22 -1.26 -3.63
CA SER A 10 47.51 -2.53 -3.42
C SER A 10 46.68 -2.51 -2.14
N ARG A 11 47.24 -1.96 -1.05
CA ARG A 11 46.53 -1.84 0.24
C ARG A 11 45.32 -0.89 0.16
N ARG A 12 45.42 0.23 -0.55
CA ARG A 12 44.28 1.14 -0.76
C ARG A 12 43.18 0.50 -1.60
N LYS A 13 43.52 -0.26 -2.65
CA LYS A 13 42.54 -0.99 -3.46
C LYS A 13 41.79 -2.03 -2.62
N LEU A 14 42.50 -2.79 -1.79
CA LEU A 14 41.88 -3.77 -0.88
C LEU A 14 40.91 -3.11 0.11
N LEU A 15 41.29 -1.98 0.71
CA LEU A 15 40.42 -1.22 1.60
C LEU A 15 39.16 -0.69 0.89
N PHE A 16 39.30 -0.21 -0.35
CA PHE A 16 38.17 0.24 -1.16
C PHE A 16 37.21 -0.90 -1.50
N VAL A 17 37.75 -2.06 -1.90
CA VAL A 17 36.94 -3.26 -2.18
C VAL A 17 36.21 -3.72 -0.92
N GLU A 18 36.88 -3.71 0.23
CA GLU A 18 36.27 -4.09 1.50
C GLU A 18 35.15 -3.13 1.93
N LEU A 19 35.35 -1.82 1.73
CA LEU A 19 34.31 -0.82 1.98
C LEU A 19 33.08 -1.07 1.10
N ILE A 20 33.29 -1.27 -0.20
CA ILE A 20 32.19 -1.56 -1.14
C ILE A 20 31.48 -2.86 -0.75
N ALA A 21 32.23 -3.92 -0.41
CA ALA A 21 31.66 -5.18 0.01
C ALA A 21 30.78 -5.04 1.27
N LYS A 22 31.21 -4.23 2.25
CA LYS A 22 30.41 -3.92 3.45
C LYS A 22 29.14 -3.14 3.12
N VAL A 23 29.22 -2.18 2.21
CA VAL A 23 28.04 -1.41 1.75
C VAL A 23 27.04 -2.33 1.05
N VAL A 24 27.52 -3.18 0.13
CA VAL A 24 26.70 -4.15 -0.59
C VAL A 24 26.06 -5.15 0.37
N LEU A 25 26.83 -5.64 1.35
CA LEU A 25 26.32 -6.56 2.37
C LEU A 25 25.21 -5.92 3.22
N ALA A 26 25.41 -4.69 3.70
CA ALA A 26 24.41 -3.97 4.47
C ALA A 26 23.13 -3.73 3.65
N PHE A 27 23.28 -3.37 2.37
CA PHE A 27 22.15 -3.21 1.45
C PHE A 27 21.39 -4.53 1.24
N ALA A 28 22.11 -5.63 1.01
CA ALA A 28 21.50 -6.94 0.81
C ALA A 28 20.72 -7.42 2.05
N ILE A 29 21.28 -7.22 3.24
CA ILE A 29 20.59 -7.52 4.50
C ILE A 29 19.32 -6.68 4.62
N GLY A 30 19.42 -5.36 4.41
CA GLY A 30 18.28 -4.45 4.47
C GLY A 30 17.16 -4.84 3.51
N LEU A 31 17.51 -5.15 2.26
CA LEU A 31 16.57 -5.61 1.24
C LEU A 31 15.91 -6.94 1.64
N ALA A 32 16.69 -7.91 2.11
CA ALA A 32 16.17 -9.19 2.56
C ALA A 32 15.19 -9.02 3.73
N THR A 33 15.52 -8.18 4.72
CA THR A 33 14.58 -7.87 5.81
C THR A 33 13.31 -7.18 5.33
N SER A 34 13.40 -6.25 4.38
CA SER A 34 12.22 -5.57 3.84
C SER A 34 11.30 -6.54 3.10
N ILE A 35 11.86 -7.43 2.28
CA ILE A 35 11.08 -8.43 1.54
C ILE A 35 10.46 -9.43 2.51
N ALA A 36 11.22 -9.92 3.49
CA ALA A 36 10.70 -10.84 4.50
C ALA A 36 9.54 -10.21 5.28
N LEU A 37 9.69 -8.96 5.72
CA LEU A 37 8.64 -8.24 6.44
C LEU A 37 7.40 -8.04 5.56
N ALA A 38 7.57 -7.63 4.30
CA ALA A 38 6.45 -7.51 3.37
C ALA A 38 5.73 -8.85 3.16
N GLY A 39 6.48 -9.94 2.99
CA GLY A 39 5.92 -11.28 2.89
C GLY A 39 5.14 -11.70 4.14
N VAL A 40 5.69 -11.43 5.33
CA VAL A 40 5.01 -11.68 6.61
C VAL A 40 3.71 -10.88 6.70
N VAL A 41 3.72 -9.60 6.32
CA VAL A 41 2.52 -8.77 6.29
C VAL A 41 1.48 -9.33 5.31
N LEU A 42 1.88 -9.80 4.13
CA LEU A 42 0.96 -10.42 3.17
C LEU A 42 0.36 -11.74 3.71
N LEU A 43 1.13 -12.54 4.43
CA LEU A 43 0.62 -13.78 5.05
C LEU A 43 -0.30 -13.51 6.24
N LEU A 44 -0.10 -12.39 6.94
CA LEU A 44 -0.92 -11.96 8.08
C LEU A 44 -2.13 -11.12 7.66
N ALA A 45 -2.10 -10.53 6.47
CA ALA A 45 -3.21 -9.78 5.93
C ALA A 45 -4.41 -10.74 5.83
N HIS A 46 -5.43 -10.51 6.67
CA HIS A 46 -6.74 -11.10 6.44
C HIS A 46 -7.25 -10.58 5.10
N ASP A 47 -7.96 -11.43 4.34
CA ASP A 47 -8.60 -10.99 3.10
C ASP A 47 -9.33 -9.68 3.36
N ALA A 48 -9.21 -8.72 2.43
CA ALA A 48 -10.08 -7.56 2.40
C ALA A 48 -11.49 -8.06 2.09
N GLN A 49 -12.14 -8.66 3.08
CA GLN A 49 -13.51 -9.11 2.98
C GLN A 49 -14.35 -7.84 2.80
N ALA A 50 -14.83 -7.65 1.57
CA ALA A 50 -15.92 -6.74 1.32
C ALA A 50 -17.02 -7.12 2.32
N ALA A 51 -17.39 -6.16 3.18
CA ALA A 51 -18.46 -6.41 4.14
C ALA A 51 -19.69 -6.92 3.37
N GLU A 52 -20.36 -7.92 3.91
CA GLU A 52 -21.49 -8.55 3.23
C GLU A 52 -22.56 -7.49 2.94
N LEU A 53 -23.05 -7.45 1.69
CA LEU A 53 -24.06 -6.48 1.25
C LEU A 53 -25.37 -6.75 1.99
N VAL A 54 -25.63 -6.01 3.06
CA VAL A 54 -26.87 -6.16 3.84
C VAL A 54 -28.01 -5.45 3.10
N PRO A 55 -29.12 -6.15 2.80
CA PRO A 55 -30.32 -5.52 2.27
C PRO A 55 -30.91 -4.58 3.33
N MET A 56 -31.04 -3.29 3.00
CA MET A 56 -31.60 -2.27 3.90
C MET A 56 -32.81 -1.59 3.25
N LYS A 57 -33.85 -1.37 4.05
CA LYS A 57 -34.99 -0.56 3.59
C LYS A 57 -34.60 0.93 3.61
N PRO A 58 -35.02 1.73 2.62
CA PRO A 58 -34.68 3.16 2.56
C PRO A 58 -35.04 4.00 3.80
N LYS A 59 -35.96 3.51 4.64
CA LYS A 59 -36.39 4.20 5.87
C LYS A 59 -35.52 3.88 7.10
N GLU A 60 -34.63 2.90 7.02
CA GLU A 60 -33.80 2.43 8.14
C GLU A 60 -32.35 2.95 8.06
N VAL A 61 -32.11 3.89 7.15
CA VAL A 61 -30.77 4.36 6.75
C VAL A 61 -30.36 5.51 7.64
N GLN A 62 -29.23 5.36 8.33
CA GLN A 62 -28.61 6.45 9.11
C GLN A 62 -27.90 7.42 8.16
N GLN A 63 -27.84 8.70 8.55
CA GLN A 63 -27.22 9.74 7.73
C GLN A 63 -25.75 9.40 7.45
N GLY A 64 -25.39 9.24 6.17
CA GLY A 64 -24.03 8.90 5.73
C GLY A 64 -23.86 7.49 5.14
N THR A 65 -24.89 6.63 5.17
CA THR A 65 -24.82 5.30 4.54
C THR A 65 -25.14 5.37 3.04
N LEU A 66 -24.21 4.89 2.21
CA LEU A 66 -24.42 4.75 0.77
C LEU A 66 -25.29 3.53 0.47
N LEU A 67 -26.27 3.71 -0.41
CA LEU A 67 -27.16 2.65 -0.85
C LEU A 67 -26.94 2.36 -2.34
N LEU A 68 -26.72 1.09 -2.66
CA LEU A 68 -26.69 0.59 -4.02
C LEU A 68 -28.04 -0.01 -4.36
N LYS A 69 -28.63 0.46 -5.46
CA LYS A 69 -29.84 -0.14 -6.04
C LYS A 69 -29.39 -1.14 -7.11
N SER A 70 -29.57 -2.44 -6.85
CA SER A 70 -29.26 -3.52 -7.79
C SER A 70 -30.42 -4.51 -7.85
N GLU A 71 -30.83 -4.90 -9.06
CA GLU A 71 -31.86 -5.93 -9.33
C GLU A 71 -33.14 -5.85 -8.47
N GLY A 72 -33.60 -4.62 -8.19
CA GLY A 72 -34.83 -4.38 -7.41
C GLY A 72 -34.64 -4.35 -5.89
N ALA A 73 -33.44 -4.62 -5.38
CA ALA A 73 -33.09 -4.50 -3.97
C ALA A 73 -32.28 -3.21 -3.70
N THR A 74 -32.39 -2.69 -2.47
CA THR A 74 -31.54 -1.61 -1.95
C THR A 74 -30.56 -2.22 -0.96
N LEU A 75 -29.27 -2.14 -1.26
CA LEU A 75 -28.19 -2.76 -0.52
C LEU A 75 -27.32 -1.66 0.11
N ALA A 76 -26.89 -1.84 1.36
CA ALA A 76 -25.90 -0.93 1.95
C ALA A 76 -24.52 -1.22 1.33
N VAL A 77 -23.88 -0.21 0.73
CA VAL A 77 -22.56 -0.37 0.11
C VAL A 77 -21.50 -0.47 1.20
N PRO A 78 -20.63 -1.49 1.18
CA PRO A 78 -19.52 -1.62 2.11
C PRO A 78 -18.58 -0.42 1.98
N ALA A 79 -18.15 0.15 3.10
CA ALA A 79 -17.22 1.28 3.17
C ALA A 79 -15.77 0.91 2.80
N VAL A 80 -15.56 -0.07 1.91
CA VAL A 80 -14.22 -0.39 1.42
C VAL A 80 -13.88 0.61 0.32
N ALA A 81 -12.96 1.53 0.64
CA ALA A 81 -12.32 2.48 -0.28
C ALA A 81 -13.28 3.17 -1.27
N THR A 82 -14.47 3.54 -0.80
CA THR A 82 -15.47 4.24 -1.62
C THR A 82 -15.38 5.74 -1.32
N ASP A 83 -14.79 6.50 -2.23
CA ASP A 83 -14.78 7.97 -2.19
C ASP A 83 -16.04 8.50 -2.86
N ALA A 84 -16.86 9.21 -2.11
CA ALA A 84 -18.13 9.77 -2.59
C ALA A 84 -18.11 11.30 -2.47
N GLU A 85 -18.10 11.98 -3.61
CA GLU A 85 -18.17 13.44 -3.69
C GLU A 85 -19.60 13.85 -4.09
N ILE A 86 -20.29 14.59 -3.22
CA ILE A 86 -21.63 15.12 -3.50
C ILE A 86 -21.52 16.63 -3.74
N ARG A 87 -21.80 17.07 -4.97
CA ARG A 87 -21.86 18.49 -5.35
C ARG A 87 -23.32 18.92 -5.46
N VAL A 88 -23.71 19.93 -4.70
CA VAL A 88 -25.07 20.50 -4.73
C VAL A 88 -25.04 21.91 -5.29
N SER A 89 -25.86 22.19 -6.31
CA SER A 89 -26.07 23.52 -6.89
C SER A 89 -27.57 23.79 -7.04
N GLY A 90 -28.13 24.59 -6.14
CA GLY A 90 -29.57 24.86 -6.09
C GLY A 90 -30.38 23.58 -5.86
N ILE A 91 -31.33 23.29 -6.75
CA ILE A 91 -32.17 22.07 -6.70
C ILE A 91 -31.46 20.82 -7.24
N VAL A 92 -30.25 20.94 -7.77
CA VAL A 92 -29.53 19.84 -8.45
C VAL A 92 -28.43 19.31 -7.55
N ALA A 93 -28.46 17.99 -7.29
CA ALA A 93 -27.39 17.27 -6.63
C ALA A 93 -26.73 16.28 -7.61
N ARG A 94 -25.39 16.30 -7.66
CA ARG A 94 -24.57 15.34 -8.42
C ARG A 94 -23.71 14.56 -7.44
N ALA A 95 -23.88 13.25 -7.38
CA ALA A 95 -23.02 12.34 -6.65
C ALA A 95 -22.01 11.68 -7.61
N VAL A 96 -20.73 11.75 -7.27
CA VAL A 96 -19.66 11.00 -7.94
C VAL A 96 -19.16 9.97 -6.93
N VAL A 97 -19.25 8.69 -7.29
CA VAL A 97 -18.80 7.58 -6.46
C VAL A 97 -17.62 6.91 -7.16
N LYS A 98 -16.47 6.87 -6.48
CA LYS A 98 -15.26 6.18 -6.92
C LYS A 98 -15.00 5.02 -5.98
N GLN A 99 -14.79 3.84 -6.54
CA GLN A 99 -14.46 2.63 -5.80
C GLN A 99 -13.11 2.14 -6.33
N THR A 100 -12.11 2.01 -5.44
CA THR A 100 -10.76 1.55 -5.77
C THR A 100 -10.49 0.16 -5.23
#